data_AF-A0AAV4J5I4-F1
#
_entry.id   AF-A0AAV4J5I4-F1
#
_cell.length_a   1.000
_cell.length_b   1.000
_cell.length_c   1.000
_cell.angle_alpha   90.00
_cell.angle_beta   90.00
_cell.angle_gamma   90.00
#
_symmetry.space_group_name_H-M   'P 1'
#
loop_
_entity.id
_entity.type
_entity.pdbx_description
1 polymer ?
#
loop_
_entity_poly.entity_id
_entity_poly.type
_entity_poly.pdbx_seq_one_letter_code
_entity_poly.pdbx_strand_id
1 'polypeptide(L)'
;MEAGNSDTELDYESDVDISPDMALDLHEDDDQAGNNADPPAEANDPPAEANDPPAQGGAAAAAAAVPGDGDWRPEGSDIVMRHFEEQPGPRHNLGPQACPLDFFFLMFPLALIEILVAETNRYADQCIATTPNSSWYATDVAEMPAFLAIQIIFGIKQQPRLWMYWSEYKRFYDSWVAGLMTINRFKNLSRYFHCRDTSRTPGRESPNYDPLFKVRNVVDAVQETFKNCFQVNRDLSVDECMVGFKGRLSFKQYMPAKPTKWGIKVWTTCDARLGYCLGFDIYTGKASRKDPCRPLGYEVVNSLCSSHYHKGHHVYIDRFFNSVKIADHLQKNDTYVCGTIMSNRKGLPQGVKRKLRTRGDLVQLQKGNLIATAYHDKRTVHLLSSNQVMGTTEEEGKPRVLLDYNRYMGCVDKFDQQLSFYPVGRPGKKWWRYIVWHLINASIYNAYVIWTLSPPQF
;
A
#
# COMPACT_ATOMS: atom_id res chain seq x y z
N MET A 1 -15.95 43.75 -16.83
CA MET A 1 -15.21 43.85 -15.55
C MET A 1 -15.76 42.74 -14.67
N GLU A 2 -15.19 41.55 -14.80
CA GLU A 2 -15.54 40.39 -14.00
C GLU A 2 -14.38 40.10 -13.06
N ALA A 3 -14.66 40.07 -11.77
CA ALA A 3 -13.69 39.78 -10.72
C ALA A 3 -13.66 38.26 -10.49
N GLY A 4 -12.50 37.66 -10.72
CA GLY A 4 -12.21 36.27 -10.39
C GLY A 4 -12.08 36.09 -8.88
N ASN A 5 -12.76 35.07 -8.35
CA ASN A 5 -12.70 34.68 -6.95
C ASN A 5 -11.50 33.73 -6.76
N SER A 6 -10.45 34.20 -6.08
CA SER A 6 -9.30 33.38 -5.68
C SER A 6 -9.54 32.80 -4.29
N ASP A 7 -9.90 31.51 -4.22
CA ASP A 7 -9.97 30.77 -2.95
C ASP A 7 -8.56 30.49 -2.42
N THR A 8 -8.04 31.39 -1.58
CA THR A 8 -6.90 31.11 -0.70
C THR A 8 -7.40 30.44 0.58
N GLU A 9 -7.18 29.13 0.68
CA GLU A 9 -7.43 28.32 1.88
C GLU A 9 -6.43 28.75 2.99
N LEU A 10 -6.90 29.51 3.98
CA LEU A 10 -6.11 29.91 5.15
C LEU A 10 -6.07 28.77 6.17
N ASP A 11 -4.93 28.09 6.25
CA ASP A 11 -4.65 26.91 7.08
C ASP A 11 -4.36 27.28 8.57
N TYR A 12 -5.30 27.97 9.26
CA TYR A 12 -5.15 28.43 10.65
C TYR A 12 -6.07 27.69 11.64
N GLU A 13 -5.71 26.47 12.03
CA GLU A 13 -6.12 25.91 13.34
C GLU A 13 -5.01 25.03 13.93
N SER A 14 -4.67 25.26 15.20
CA SER A 14 -3.70 24.46 15.94
C SER A 14 -4.34 23.18 16.49
N ASP A 15 -3.89 22.02 15.99
CA ASP A 15 -4.35 20.65 16.34
C ASP A 15 -4.00 20.17 17.77
N VAL A 16 -3.85 21.07 18.74
CA VAL A 16 -3.19 20.73 20.00
C VAL A 16 -4.13 20.11 21.04
N ASP A 17 -5.44 20.29 20.92
CA ASP A 17 -6.42 19.73 21.85
C ASP A 17 -7.64 19.17 21.09
N ILE A 18 -7.49 17.98 20.52
CA ILE A 18 -8.66 17.15 20.17
C ILE A 18 -8.96 16.31 21.42
N SER A 19 -10.11 16.58 22.06
CA SER A 19 -10.61 15.81 23.21
C SER A 19 -10.88 14.35 22.79
N PRO A 20 -10.58 13.35 23.64
CA PRO A 20 -10.96 11.96 23.39
C PRO A 20 -12.47 11.72 23.29
N ASP A 21 -13.31 12.69 23.66
CA ASP A 21 -14.79 12.58 23.56
C ASP A 21 -15.32 12.67 22.12
N MET A 22 -14.50 13.04 21.14
CA MET A 22 -14.86 12.94 19.70
C MET A 22 -14.73 11.51 19.14
N ALA A 23 -14.36 10.53 19.97
CA ALA A 23 -14.32 9.13 19.57
C ALA A 23 -15.65 8.37 19.81
N LEU A 24 -16.66 8.99 20.45
CA LEU A 24 -17.90 8.30 20.82
C LEU A 24 -19.23 8.93 20.37
N ASP A 25 -19.25 10.11 19.75
CA ASP A 25 -20.47 10.63 19.11
C ASP A 25 -20.25 10.90 17.61
N LEU A 26 -20.49 9.85 16.83
CA LEU A 26 -20.84 9.95 15.40
C LEU A 26 -22.22 9.29 15.24
N HIS A 27 -23.24 9.94 15.79
CA HIS A 27 -24.63 9.70 15.42
C HIS A 27 -25.14 10.89 14.60
N GLU A 28 -25.44 10.56 13.35
CA GLU A 28 -26.52 11.04 12.46
C GLU A 28 -26.76 12.54 12.22
N ASP A 29 -27.09 12.80 10.95
CA ASP A 29 -27.64 14.01 10.32
C ASP A 29 -26.69 15.19 10.04
N ASP A 30 -26.30 15.38 8.76
CA ASP A 30 -27.23 15.95 7.78
C ASP A 30 -26.69 15.79 6.34
N ASP A 31 -27.50 15.13 5.52
CA ASP A 31 -27.32 14.94 4.08
C ASP A 31 -27.74 16.22 3.34
N GLN A 32 -26.78 16.93 2.75
CA GLN A 32 -27.04 17.64 1.50
C GLN A 32 -25.93 17.38 0.50
N ALA A 33 -26.23 16.41 -0.36
CA ALA A 33 -25.49 16.01 -1.52
C ALA A 33 -25.27 17.18 -2.50
N GLY A 34 -24.02 17.62 -2.63
CA GLY A 34 -23.52 18.20 -3.86
C GLY A 34 -23.14 17.05 -4.81
N ASN A 35 -23.93 16.90 -5.88
CA ASN A 35 -23.77 15.93 -6.97
C ASN A 35 -22.30 15.54 -7.25
N ASN A 36 -21.89 14.40 -6.71
CA ASN A 36 -20.78 13.61 -7.24
C ASN A 36 -21.33 12.20 -7.43
N ALA A 37 -21.38 11.75 -8.69
CA ALA A 37 -21.82 10.42 -9.02
C ALA A 37 -21.00 9.39 -8.23
N ASP A 38 -21.68 8.64 -7.36
CA ASP A 38 -21.10 7.54 -6.61
C ASP A 38 -20.43 6.54 -7.57
N PRO A 39 -19.13 6.24 -7.40
CA PRO A 39 -18.56 5.08 -8.05
C PRO A 39 -19.16 3.81 -7.42
N PRO A 40 -19.41 2.75 -8.20
CA PRO A 40 -20.05 1.54 -7.69
C PRO A 40 -19.22 0.93 -6.55
N ALA A 41 -19.90 0.62 -5.45
CA ALA A 41 -19.34 -0.08 -4.31
C ALA A 41 -18.67 -1.39 -4.77
N GLU A 42 -17.36 -1.50 -4.56
CA GLU A 42 -16.61 -2.73 -4.77
C GLU A 42 -16.91 -3.66 -3.58
N ALA A 43 -17.88 -4.56 -3.78
CA ALA A 43 -18.20 -5.63 -2.83
C ALA A 43 -17.07 -6.65 -2.80
N ASN A 44 -16.14 -6.44 -1.88
CA ASN A 44 -15.10 -7.39 -1.49
C ASN A 44 -15.64 -8.17 -0.27
N ASP A 45 -16.14 -9.38 -0.48
CA ASP A 45 -16.41 -10.30 0.64
C ASP A 45 -15.13 -11.11 0.90
N PRO A 46 -14.55 -11.09 2.11
CA PRO A 46 -13.50 -12.05 2.47
C PRO A 46 -14.11 -13.44 2.72
N PRO A 47 -13.39 -14.56 2.45
CA PRO A 47 -13.83 -15.86 2.90
C PRO A 47 -13.60 -16.01 4.41
N ALA A 48 -14.67 -16.23 5.17
CA ALA A 48 -14.58 -16.66 6.56
C ALA A 48 -14.15 -18.14 6.63
N GLU A 49 -13.11 -18.40 7.43
CA GLU A 49 -12.66 -19.74 7.81
C GLU A 49 -13.65 -20.35 8.82
N ALA A 50 -14.13 -21.55 8.50
CA ALA A 50 -14.73 -22.46 9.48
C ALA A 50 -14.46 -23.90 8.99
N ASN A 51 -13.91 -24.70 9.91
CA ASN A 51 -13.41 -26.07 9.72
C ASN A 51 -14.54 -27.06 9.49
N ASP A 52 -14.42 -27.89 8.45
CA ASP A 52 -15.22 -29.09 8.19
C ASP A 52 -14.36 -30.14 7.44
N PRO A 53 -14.69 -31.46 7.54
CA PRO A 53 -13.76 -32.57 7.32
C PRO A 53 -13.34 -32.79 5.85
N PRO A 54 -12.30 -33.62 5.59
CA PRO A 54 -11.65 -33.68 4.28
C PRO A 54 -12.53 -34.29 3.20
N ALA A 55 -12.41 -33.74 1.98
CA ALA A 55 -13.12 -34.21 0.79
C ALA A 55 -12.45 -35.47 0.21
N GLN A 56 -13.26 -36.45 -0.18
CA GLN A 56 -12.83 -37.59 -0.99
C GLN A 56 -12.76 -37.17 -2.47
N GLY A 57 -11.66 -37.54 -3.14
CA GLY A 57 -11.29 -37.08 -4.49
C GLY A 57 -12.36 -37.36 -5.55
N GLY A 58 -12.81 -36.29 -6.21
CA GLY A 58 -13.61 -36.35 -7.43
C GLY A 58 -12.73 -36.38 -8.68
N ALA A 59 -13.06 -37.26 -9.62
CA ALA A 59 -12.36 -37.41 -10.90
C ALA A 59 -12.46 -36.14 -11.76
N ALA A 60 -11.34 -35.75 -12.37
CA ALA A 60 -11.27 -34.64 -13.32
C ALA A 60 -12.19 -34.89 -14.52
N ALA A 61 -13.28 -34.12 -14.65
CA ALA A 61 -14.11 -34.14 -15.84
C ALA A 61 -13.33 -33.46 -16.98
N ALA A 62 -12.84 -34.24 -17.95
CA ALA A 62 -12.19 -33.73 -19.15
C ALA A 62 -13.13 -32.74 -19.85
N ALA A 63 -12.70 -31.46 -19.95
CA ALA A 63 -13.46 -30.44 -20.63
C ALA A 63 -13.35 -30.66 -22.15
N ALA A 64 -14.46 -31.00 -22.82
CA ALA A 64 -14.49 -31.02 -24.27
C ALA A 64 -14.38 -29.58 -24.82
N ALA A 65 -13.65 -29.39 -25.92
CA ALA A 65 -13.55 -28.10 -26.59
C ALA A 65 -14.94 -27.58 -27.02
N VAL A 66 -15.30 -26.36 -26.58
CA VAL A 66 -16.61 -25.75 -26.86
C VAL A 66 -16.48 -24.73 -28.01
N PRO A 67 -17.46 -24.62 -28.93
CA PRO A 67 -17.50 -23.54 -29.91
C PRO A 67 -17.43 -22.17 -29.21
N GLY A 68 -16.39 -21.39 -29.49
CA GLY A 68 -16.14 -20.07 -28.87
C GLY A 68 -14.88 -19.97 -28.01
N ASP A 69 -14.16 -21.07 -27.78
CA ASP A 69 -12.93 -21.08 -26.96
C ASP A 69 -11.66 -20.62 -27.73
N GLY A 70 -11.73 -20.35 -29.04
CA GLY A 70 -10.60 -19.80 -29.80
C GLY A 70 -9.34 -20.69 -29.72
N ASP A 71 -8.21 -20.11 -29.30
CA ASP A 71 -6.92 -20.82 -29.16
C ASP A 71 -6.79 -21.62 -27.85
N TRP A 72 -7.80 -21.58 -26.97
CA TRP A 72 -7.77 -22.27 -25.68
C TRP A 72 -8.05 -23.77 -25.85
N ARG A 73 -7.17 -24.61 -25.31
CA ARG A 73 -7.22 -26.07 -25.46
C ARG A 73 -7.38 -26.78 -24.11
N PRO A 74 -8.09 -27.92 -24.04
CA PRO A 74 -8.23 -28.71 -22.83
C PRO A 74 -7.03 -29.62 -22.55
N GLU A 75 -6.22 -29.94 -23.57
CA GLU A 75 -4.97 -30.66 -23.38
C GLU A 75 -3.89 -29.70 -22.87
N GLY A 76 -3.28 -30.05 -21.74
CA GLY A 76 -2.15 -29.31 -21.19
C GLY A 76 -0.89 -29.50 -22.04
N SER A 77 -0.06 -28.47 -22.11
CA SER A 77 1.30 -28.54 -22.64
C SER A 77 2.29 -27.96 -21.65
N ASP A 78 3.56 -28.31 -21.80
CA ASP A 78 4.64 -27.65 -21.06
C ASP A 78 4.63 -26.14 -21.33
N ILE A 79 5.02 -25.38 -20.31
CA ILE A 79 5.16 -23.93 -20.38
C ILE A 79 6.63 -23.54 -20.43
N VAL A 80 6.95 -22.50 -21.20
CA VAL A 80 8.32 -22.00 -21.33
C VAL A 80 8.47 -20.73 -20.50
N MET A 81 9.30 -20.78 -19.47
CA MET A 81 9.57 -19.64 -18.61
C MET A 81 11.07 -19.36 -18.50
N ARG A 82 11.42 -18.08 -18.45
CA ARG A 82 12.74 -17.63 -18.03
C ARG A 82 12.92 -17.98 -16.56
N HIS A 83 14.07 -18.58 -16.24
CA HIS A 83 14.43 -18.85 -14.86
C HIS A 83 14.77 -17.55 -14.13
N PHE A 84 14.40 -17.47 -12.85
CA PHE A 84 14.80 -16.37 -11.99
C PHE A 84 16.22 -16.60 -11.48
N GLU A 85 17.13 -15.68 -11.80
CA GLU A 85 18.59 -15.84 -11.57
C GLU A 85 19.17 -14.82 -10.58
N GLU A 86 18.41 -13.81 -10.16
CA GLU A 86 18.91 -12.80 -9.22
C GLU A 86 19.09 -13.41 -7.82
N GLN A 87 20.11 -12.95 -7.08
CA GLN A 87 20.32 -13.31 -5.69
C GLN A 87 19.53 -12.37 -4.76
N PRO A 88 18.50 -12.84 -4.06
CA PRO A 88 17.71 -12.00 -3.15
C PRO A 88 18.50 -11.66 -1.88
N GLY A 89 18.22 -10.50 -1.31
CA GLY A 89 18.73 -10.10 0.00
C GLY A 89 18.92 -8.60 0.18
N PRO A 90 19.28 -8.18 1.40
CA PRO A 90 19.65 -6.81 1.73
C PRO A 90 20.73 -6.23 0.81
N ARG A 91 20.57 -4.96 0.42
CA ARG A 91 21.57 -4.17 -0.30
C ARG A 91 21.95 -2.94 0.50
N HIS A 92 23.00 -3.06 1.30
CA HIS A 92 23.55 -1.93 2.05
C HIS A 92 25.04 -2.14 2.33
N ASN A 93 25.67 -1.07 2.79
CA ASN A 93 27.07 -1.03 3.21
C ASN A 93 27.24 -0.93 4.74
N LEU A 94 26.16 -1.08 5.52
CA LEU A 94 26.23 -1.09 6.98
C LEU A 94 27.14 -2.24 7.47
N GLY A 95 28.04 -1.91 8.40
CA GLY A 95 28.95 -2.86 9.02
C GLY A 95 28.27 -3.68 10.14
N PRO A 96 28.98 -4.66 10.72
CA PRO A 96 28.43 -5.56 11.75
C PRO A 96 28.04 -4.86 13.05
N GLN A 97 28.55 -3.65 13.30
CA GLN A 97 28.24 -2.83 14.49
C GLN A 97 27.04 -1.90 14.28
N ALA A 98 26.36 -1.99 13.13
CA ALA A 98 25.20 -1.16 12.84
C ALA A 98 24.04 -1.49 13.78
N CYS A 99 23.43 -0.45 14.34
CA CYS A 99 22.29 -0.54 15.23
C CYS A 99 20.98 -0.38 14.44
N PRO A 100 19.81 -0.72 15.03
CA PRO A 100 18.52 -0.58 14.35
C PRO A 100 18.24 0.82 13.75
N LEU A 101 18.79 1.87 14.37
CA LEU A 101 18.65 3.24 13.87
C LEU A 101 19.38 3.45 12.53
N ASP A 102 20.52 2.80 12.32
CA ASP A 102 21.26 2.86 11.05
C ASP A 102 20.43 2.24 9.91
N PHE A 103 19.74 1.13 10.19
CA PHE A 103 18.81 0.51 9.24
C PHE A 103 17.60 1.39 8.95
N PHE A 104 17.06 2.11 9.95
CA PHE A 104 16.01 3.10 9.73
C PHE A 104 16.48 4.20 8.78
N PHE A 105 17.71 4.71 8.95
CA PHE A 105 18.27 5.74 8.08
C PHE A 105 18.65 5.25 6.68
N LEU A 106 18.66 3.94 6.40
CA LEU A 106 18.66 3.44 5.02
C LEU A 106 17.32 3.72 4.34
N MET A 107 16.21 3.55 5.07
CA MET A 107 14.86 3.70 4.54
C MET A 107 14.40 5.16 4.52
N PHE A 108 14.76 5.92 5.55
CA PHE A 108 14.39 7.31 5.76
C PHE A 108 15.65 8.17 5.92
N PRO A 109 16.33 8.53 4.82
CA PRO A 109 17.71 9.01 4.84
C PRO A 109 17.88 10.38 5.50
N LEU A 110 19.08 10.64 6.03
CA LEU A 110 19.42 11.94 6.63
C LEU A 110 19.23 13.12 5.66
N ALA A 111 19.47 12.92 4.36
CA ALA A 111 19.18 13.92 3.34
C ALA A 111 17.69 14.31 3.29
N LEU A 112 16.78 13.37 3.58
CA LEU A 112 15.36 13.67 3.71
C LEU A 112 15.09 14.46 5.00
N ILE A 113 15.78 14.16 6.10
CA ILE A 113 15.71 14.95 7.34
C ILE A 113 16.13 16.40 7.09
N GLU A 114 17.22 16.63 6.36
CA GLU A 114 17.68 17.97 5.98
C GLU A 114 16.60 18.74 5.20
N ILE A 115 15.91 18.08 4.27
CA ILE A 115 14.77 18.67 3.54
C ILE A 115 13.65 19.03 4.53
N LEU A 116 13.26 18.12 5.43
CA LEU A 116 12.20 18.41 6.41
C LEU A 116 12.55 19.59 7.32
N VAL A 117 13.82 19.71 7.74
CA VAL A 117 14.33 20.84 8.51
C VAL A 117 14.19 22.15 7.73
N ALA A 118 14.72 22.17 6.49
CA ALA A 118 14.69 23.36 5.66
C ALA A 118 13.26 23.84 5.37
N GLU A 119 12.36 22.92 5.05
CA GLU A 119 10.97 23.25 4.70
C GLU A 119 10.13 23.62 5.94
N THR A 120 10.40 23.02 7.09
CA THR A 120 9.76 23.41 8.37
C THR A 120 10.17 24.81 8.80
N ASN A 121 11.47 25.13 8.71
CA ASN A 121 11.97 26.48 9.02
C ASN A 121 11.41 27.52 8.04
N ARG A 122 11.43 27.22 6.73
CA ARG A 122 10.85 28.09 5.70
C ARG A 122 9.38 28.41 5.96
N TYR A 123 8.57 27.38 6.26
CA TYR A 123 7.16 27.60 6.54
C TYR A 123 6.94 28.40 7.83
N ALA A 124 7.75 28.17 8.87
CA ALA A 124 7.70 28.98 10.07
C ALA A 124 7.97 30.46 9.77
N ASP A 125 9.00 30.78 8.99
CA ASP A 125 9.33 32.15 8.61
C ASP A 125 8.19 32.81 7.83
N GLN A 126 7.57 32.09 6.89
CA GLN A 126 6.41 32.56 6.13
C GLN A 126 5.22 32.90 7.03
N CYS A 127 4.89 32.03 7.98
CA CYS A 127 3.80 32.27 8.94
C CYS A 127 4.12 33.38 9.94
N ILE A 128 5.37 33.48 10.40
CA ILE A 128 5.79 34.48 11.40
C ILE A 128 5.80 35.88 10.79
N ALA A 129 6.12 36.00 9.50
CA ALA A 129 6.00 37.26 8.77
C ALA A 129 4.56 37.82 8.79
N THR A 130 3.54 36.95 8.85
CA THR A 130 2.12 37.35 8.93
C THR A 130 1.56 37.37 10.35
N THR A 131 2.01 36.48 11.23
CA THR A 131 1.53 36.35 12.61
C THR A 131 2.72 36.07 13.52
N PRO A 132 3.23 37.08 14.25
CA PRO A 132 4.42 36.93 15.07
C PRO A 132 4.31 35.78 16.08
N ASN A 133 5.35 34.96 16.17
CA ASN A 133 5.51 33.95 17.20
C ASN A 133 6.91 34.08 17.82
N SER A 134 7.02 34.84 18.91
CA SER A 134 8.29 35.07 19.61
C SER A 134 8.88 33.83 20.28
N SER A 135 8.10 32.75 20.41
CA SER A 135 8.56 31.48 20.99
C SER A 135 9.22 30.54 19.97
N TRP A 136 9.20 30.89 18.69
CA TRP A 136 9.83 30.11 17.63
C TRP A 136 11.33 30.37 17.55
N TYR A 137 12.08 29.30 17.28
CA TYR A 137 13.46 29.33 16.83
C TYR A 137 13.66 28.19 15.83
N ALA A 138 14.58 28.36 14.88
CA ALA A 138 14.81 27.38 13.82
C ALA A 138 15.15 26.00 14.40
N THR A 139 14.61 24.96 13.78
CA THR A 139 14.97 23.55 14.05
C THR A 139 16.20 23.15 13.24
N ASP A 140 16.81 22.03 13.57
CA ASP A 140 18.01 21.51 12.93
C ASP A 140 17.95 19.98 12.72
N VAL A 141 19.01 19.44 12.11
CA VAL A 141 19.13 18.01 11.79
C VAL A 141 19.28 17.12 13.02
N ALA A 142 19.58 17.67 14.21
CA ALA A 142 19.63 16.92 15.45
C ALA A 142 18.25 16.88 16.14
N GLU A 143 17.50 17.98 16.10
CA GLU A 143 16.19 18.11 16.72
C GLU A 143 15.07 17.44 15.91
N MET A 144 15.11 17.51 14.57
CA MET A 144 14.05 16.93 13.72
C MET A 144 13.89 15.42 13.93
N PRO A 145 14.95 14.59 14.00
CA PRO A 145 14.83 13.19 14.39
C PRO A 145 14.19 12.99 15.77
N ALA A 146 14.47 13.85 16.76
CA ALA A 146 13.84 13.77 18.08
C ALA A 146 12.34 14.07 18.01
N PHE A 147 11.92 15.04 17.19
CA PHE A 147 10.50 15.31 16.91
C PHE A 147 9.81 14.10 16.28
N LEU A 148 10.43 13.47 15.28
CA LEU A 148 9.88 12.26 14.63
C LEU A 148 9.85 11.06 15.58
N ALA A 149 10.86 10.90 16.45
CA ALA A 149 10.90 9.86 17.47
C ALA A 149 9.69 9.97 18.42
N ILE A 150 9.29 11.18 18.82
CA ILE A 150 8.07 11.38 19.61
C ILE A 150 6.82 10.90 18.86
N GLN A 151 6.73 11.14 17.54
CA GLN A 151 5.61 10.64 16.73
C GLN A 151 5.57 9.12 16.70
N ILE A 152 6.74 8.46 16.63
CA ILE A 152 6.85 6.99 16.69
C ILE A 152 6.41 6.49 18.07
N ILE A 153 6.86 7.13 19.15
CA ILE A 153 6.47 6.77 20.53
C ILE A 153 4.97 6.88 20.74
N PHE A 154 4.29 7.85 20.12
CA PHE A 154 2.83 7.95 20.20
C PHE A 154 2.10 6.72 19.69
N GLY A 155 2.65 6.00 18.71
CA GLY A 155 2.09 4.73 18.23
C GLY A 155 2.28 3.58 19.20
N ILE A 156 3.37 3.60 19.98
CA ILE A 156 3.76 2.54 20.93
C ILE A 156 3.07 2.73 22.28
N LYS A 157 3.10 3.95 22.83
CA LYS A 157 2.60 4.29 24.17
C LYS A 157 1.49 5.32 24.07
N GLN A 158 0.29 4.91 23.71
CA GLN A 158 -0.82 5.84 23.49
C GLN A 158 -1.36 6.42 24.80
N GLN A 159 -1.18 7.73 25.00
CA GLN A 159 -1.82 8.49 26.08
C GLN A 159 -3.10 9.20 25.61
N PRO A 160 -4.18 9.24 26.42
CA PRO A 160 -5.45 9.83 26.05
C PRO A 160 -5.35 11.27 25.55
N ARG A 161 -4.54 12.11 26.22
CA ARG A 161 -4.33 13.51 25.84
C ARG A 161 -2.86 13.81 25.59
N LEU A 162 -2.58 14.78 24.72
CA LEU A 162 -1.20 15.12 24.34
C LEU A 162 -0.37 15.58 25.54
N TRP A 163 -0.92 16.43 26.39
CA TRP A 163 -0.18 16.97 27.55
C TRP A 163 0.20 15.92 28.59
N MET A 164 -0.46 14.74 28.59
CA MET A 164 -0.21 13.70 29.59
C MET A 164 1.23 13.18 29.54
N TYR A 165 1.86 13.11 28.37
CA TYR A 165 3.27 12.70 28.26
C TYR A 165 4.23 13.65 29.01
N TRP A 166 3.86 14.92 29.17
CA TRP A 166 4.62 15.95 29.88
C TRP A 166 4.02 16.29 31.26
N SER A 167 3.12 15.44 31.76
CA SER A 167 2.42 15.67 33.03
C SER A 167 3.39 15.61 34.22
N GLU A 168 3.17 16.43 35.24
CA GLU A 168 3.90 16.33 36.52
C GLU A 168 3.47 15.09 37.32
N TYR A 169 2.30 14.53 37.03
CA TYR A 169 1.83 13.30 37.66
C TYR A 169 2.63 12.12 37.11
N LYS A 170 3.44 11.49 37.97
CA LYS A 170 4.33 10.35 37.63
C LYS A 170 3.66 9.20 36.88
N ARG A 171 2.34 8.99 37.04
CA ARG A 171 1.58 7.95 36.36
C ARG A 171 1.38 8.24 34.86
N PHE A 172 1.42 9.51 34.45
CA PHE A 172 1.21 9.95 33.07
C PHE A 172 2.53 10.41 32.41
N TYR A 173 3.47 10.93 33.21
CA TYR A 173 4.78 11.37 32.73
C TYR A 173 5.50 10.27 31.94
N ASP A 174 5.94 10.59 30.72
CA ASP A 174 6.79 9.71 29.92
C ASP A 174 8.18 10.34 29.75
N SER A 175 9.18 9.75 30.39
CA SER A 175 10.56 10.27 30.36
C SER A 175 11.20 10.21 28.96
N TRP A 176 10.72 9.33 28.07
CA TRP A 176 11.22 9.23 26.70
C TRP A 176 10.67 10.34 25.82
N VAL A 177 9.48 10.86 26.13
CA VAL A 177 8.88 11.99 25.40
C VAL A 177 9.31 13.32 26.02
N ALA A 178 9.06 13.48 27.33
CA ALA A 178 9.33 14.72 28.04
C ALA A 178 10.82 15.02 28.22
N GLY A 179 11.67 13.99 28.16
CA GLY A 179 13.13 14.14 28.17
C GLY A 179 13.72 14.61 26.83
N LEU A 180 13.02 14.42 25.71
CA LEU A 180 13.51 14.82 24.38
C LEU A 180 13.29 16.32 24.11
N MET A 181 12.10 16.83 24.41
CA MET A 181 11.79 18.26 24.26
C MET A 181 10.59 18.66 25.12
N THR A 182 10.44 19.96 25.36
CA THR A 182 9.29 20.49 26.10
C THR A 182 8.01 20.40 25.27
N ILE A 183 6.85 20.33 25.94
CA ILE A 183 5.55 20.32 25.25
C ILE A 183 5.36 21.56 24.37
N ASN A 184 5.84 22.73 24.80
CA ASN A 184 5.73 23.97 24.02
C ASN A 184 6.59 23.91 22.77
N ARG A 185 7.80 23.36 22.86
CA ARG A 185 8.66 23.14 21.68
C ARG A 185 8.03 22.14 20.72
N PHE A 186 7.51 21.02 21.24
CA PHE A 186 6.79 20.04 20.44
C PHE A 186 5.59 20.66 19.72
N LYS A 187 4.78 21.46 20.41
CA LYS A 187 3.63 22.18 19.82
C LYS A 187 4.08 23.15 18.71
N ASN A 188 5.19 23.87 18.91
CA ASN A 188 5.75 24.76 17.89
C ASN A 188 6.25 23.99 16.66
N LEU A 189 7.04 22.92 16.85
CA LEU A 189 7.48 22.06 15.73
C LEU A 189 6.29 21.43 15.03
N SER A 190 5.33 20.88 15.77
CA SER A 190 4.10 20.33 15.20
C SER A 190 3.26 21.37 14.48
N ARG A 191 3.29 22.65 14.87
CA ARG A 191 2.59 23.73 14.15
C ARG A 191 3.23 23.96 12.77
N TYR A 192 4.55 24.05 12.73
CA TYR A 192 5.28 24.46 11.52
C TYR A 192 5.82 23.31 10.66
N PHE A 193 5.77 22.06 11.14
CA PHE A 193 6.25 20.88 10.41
C PHE A 193 5.68 20.86 8.98
N HIS A 194 6.57 20.88 7.98
CA HIS A 194 6.27 20.86 6.55
C HIS A 194 7.30 20.02 5.80
N CYS A 195 6.89 19.46 4.67
CA CYS A 195 7.77 18.62 3.84
C CYS A 195 8.19 19.28 2.53
N ARG A 196 7.55 20.41 2.17
CA ARG A 196 7.78 21.15 0.93
C ARG A 196 7.21 22.57 1.02
N ASP A 197 7.84 23.48 0.28
CA ASP A 197 7.37 24.86 0.07
C ASP A 197 6.04 24.91 -0.68
N THR A 198 4.94 25.01 0.08
CA THR A 198 3.59 25.02 -0.47
C THR A 198 3.22 26.33 -1.18
N SER A 199 4.02 27.39 -1.05
CA SER A 199 3.82 28.62 -1.83
C SER A 199 4.01 28.41 -3.34
N ARG A 200 4.70 27.32 -3.70
CA ARG A 200 4.97 26.90 -5.08
C ARG A 200 3.99 25.85 -5.60
N THR A 201 2.89 25.59 -4.89
CA THR A 201 1.90 24.58 -5.31
C THR A 201 1.26 25.00 -6.64
N PRO A 202 1.40 24.20 -7.71
CA PRO A 202 0.74 24.53 -8.97
C PRO A 202 -0.79 24.53 -8.80
N GLY A 203 -1.46 25.46 -9.49
CA GLY A 203 -2.92 25.49 -9.53
C GLY A 203 -3.51 24.21 -10.15
N ARG A 204 -4.76 23.88 -9.81
CA ARG A 204 -5.41 22.63 -10.26
C ARG A 204 -5.50 22.45 -11.77
N GLU A 205 -5.57 23.55 -12.50
CA GLU A 205 -5.62 23.57 -13.97
C GLU A 205 -4.23 23.46 -14.62
N SER A 206 -3.16 23.55 -13.82
CA SER A 206 -1.80 23.44 -14.34
C SER A 206 -1.52 22.00 -14.80
N PRO A 207 -0.82 21.79 -15.93
CA PRO A 207 -0.35 20.45 -16.32
C PRO A 207 0.63 19.86 -15.30
N ASN A 208 1.21 20.69 -14.42
CA ASN A 208 2.12 20.28 -13.36
C ASN A 208 1.41 20.07 -12.01
N TYR A 209 0.07 20.07 -11.98
CA TYR A 209 -0.69 19.84 -10.76
C TYR A 209 -0.42 18.44 -10.19
N ASP A 210 -0.06 18.39 -8.93
CA ASP A 210 0.16 17.15 -8.18
C ASP A 210 -0.67 17.19 -6.89
N PRO A 211 -1.70 16.34 -6.75
CA PRO A 211 -2.49 16.26 -5.51
C PRO A 211 -1.65 15.93 -4.27
N LEU A 212 -0.47 15.32 -4.46
CA LEU A 212 0.45 14.94 -3.39
C LEU A 212 1.60 15.94 -3.21
N PHE A 213 1.54 17.12 -3.83
CA PHE A 213 2.63 18.11 -3.84
C PHE A 213 3.21 18.37 -2.44
N LYS A 214 2.35 18.47 -1.42
CA LYS A 214 2.73 18.71 0.00
C LYS A 214 3.69 17.64 0.56
N VAL A 215 3.66 16.41 0.06
CA VAL A 215 4.43 15.25 0.58
C VAL A 215 5.30 14.57 -0.48
N ARG A 216 5.30 15.08 -1.71
CA ARG A 216 6.00 14.46 -2.85
C ARG A 216 7.48 14.18 -2.55
N ASN A 217 8.18 15.11 -1.87
CA ASN A 217 9.57 14.92 -1.47
C ASN A 217 9.76 13.66 -0.58
N VAL A 218 8.83 13.41 0.34
CA VAL A 218 8.87 12.24 1.24
C VAL A 218 8.52 10.97 0.48
N VAL A 219 7.47 11.02 -0.35
CA VAL A 219 7.04 9.89 -1.19
C VAL A 219 8.18 9.41 -2.08
N ASP A 220 8.79 10.33 -2.84
CA ASP A 220 9.82 9.98 -3.81
C ASP A 220 11.10 9.46 -3.12
N ALA A 221 11.52 10.09 -2.03
CA ALA A 221 12.70 9.67 -1.27
C ALA A 221 12.54 8.26 -0.66
N VAL A 222 11.39 7.99 -0.02
CA VAL A 222 11.11 6.67 0.59
C VAL A 222 10.93 5.60 -0.48
N GLN A 223 10.28 5.93 -1.59
CA GLN A 223 10.10 4.97 -2.67
C GLN A 223 11.43 4.59 -3.34
N GLU A 224 12.36 5.53 -3.46
CA GLU A 224 13.70 5.26 -3.99
C GLU A 224 14.53 4.37 -3.05
N THR A 225 14.48 4.61 -1.74
CA THR A 225 15.22 3.80 -0.77
C THR A 225 14.68 2.37 -0.69
N PHE A 226 13.35 2.19 -0.76
CA PHE A 226 12.71 0.86 -0.77
C PHE A 226 13.16 0.02 -1.97
N LYS A 227 13.33 0.64 -3.14
CA LYS A 227 13.82 -0.05 -4.34
C LYS A 227 15.29 -0.42 -4.24
N ASN A 228 16.12 0.47 -3.70
CA ASN A 228 17.57 0.34 -3.77
C ASN A 228 18.14 -0.55 -2.66
N CYS A 229 17.50 -0.61 -1.50
CA CYS A 229 18.05 -1.27 -0.32
C CYS A 229 17.73 -2.77 -0.22
N PHE A 230 16.98 -3.33 -1.16
CA PHE A 230 16.64 -4.76 -1.15
C PHE A 230 16.56 -5.34 -2.55
N GLN A 231 17.21 -6.49 -2.75
CA GLN A 231 17.00 -7.33 -3.92
C GLN A 231 15.95 -8.39 -3.57
N VAL A 232 14.87 -8.40 -4.34
CA VAL A 232 13.68 -9.22 -4.07
C VAL A 232 13.85 -10.68 -4.40
N ASN A 233 13.01 -11.51 -3.77
CA ASN A 233 12.77 -12.88 -4.20
C ASN A 233 11.99 -12.93 -5.52
N ARG A 234 11.93 -14.13 -6.11
CA ARG A 234 11.15 -14.39 -7.34
C ARG A 234 9.69 -13.96 -7.22
N ASP A 235 9.05 -14.27 -6.10
CA ASP A 235 7.61 -14.14 -5.91
C ASP A 235 7.25 -12.76 -5.32
N LEU A 236 6.41 -11.99 -6.03
CA LEU A 236 5.96 -10.64 -5.70
C LEU A 236 4.43 -10.63 -5.61
N SER A 237 3.84 -9.82 -4.75
CA SER A 237 2.37 -9.61 -4.74
C SER A 237 2.02 -8.13 -4.83
N VAL A 238 0.93 -7.84 -5.56
CA VAL A 238 0.40 -6.50 -5.78
C VAL A 238 -1.03 -6.43 -5.27
N ASP A 239 -1.28 -5.50 -4.36
CA ASP A 239 -2.60 -5.30 -3.76
C ASP A 239 -2.77 -3.87 -3.22
N GLU A 240 -3.92 -3.56 -2.60
CA GLU A 240 -4.11 -2.32 -1.85
C GLU A 240 -3.86 -2.41 -0.34
N CYS A 241 -3.30 -1.32 0.21
CA CYS A 241 -3.35 -0.99 1.62
C CYS A 241 -4.11 0.33 1.86
N MET A 242 -4.44 0.60 3.13
CA MET A 242 -5.30 1.72 3.51
C MET A 242 -4.67 2.60 4.59
N VAL A 243 -4.44 3.87 4.27
CA VAL A 243 -4.06 4.88 5.27
C VAL A 243 -5.32 5.50 5.86
N GLY A 244 -5.63 5.15 7.10
CA GLY A 244 -6.87 5.57 7.77
C GLY A 244 -6.99 7.09 7.92
N PHE A 245 -8.00 7.67 7.28
CA PHE A 245 -8.28 9.11 7.36
C PHE A 245 -9.77 9.38 7.13
N LYS A 246 -10.42 10.07 8.08
CA LYS A 246 -11.85 10.39 8.01
C LYS A 246 -12.16 11.83 7.60
N GLY A 247 -11.18 12.73 7.61
CA GLY A 247 -11.38 14.14 7.29
C GLY A 247 -11.75 14.42 5.83
N ARG A 248 -11.83 15.71 5.49
CA ARG A 248 -12.14 16.17 4.13
C ARG A 248 -10.92 15.99 3.23
N LEU A 249 -11.07 15.19 2.17
CA LEU A 249 -10.05 14.96 1.16
C LEU A 249 -10.72 14.45 -0.13
N SER A 250 -10.39 15.05 -1.26
CA SER A 250 -11.03 14.76 -2.56
C SER A 250 -10.81 13.32 -3.04
N PHE A 251 -9.68 12.71 -2.70
CA PHE A 251 -9.33 11.35 -3.12
C PHE A 251 -9.46 10.29 -2.01
N LYS A 252 -10.13 10.61 -0.89
CA LYS A 252 -10.51 9.63 0.13
C LYS A 252 -11.36 8.52 -0.50
N GLN A 253 -11.10 7.27 -0.15
CA GLN A 253 -11.80 6.09 -0.63
C GLN A 253 -12.56 5.41 0.52
N TYR A 254 -13.65 4.73 0.16
CA TYR A 254 -14.38 3.82 1.03
C TYR A 254 -14.16 2.37 0.56
N MET A 255 -13.59 1.53 1.42
CA MET A 255 -13.29 0.13 1.16
C MET A 255 -14.01 -0.73 2.22
N PRO A 256 -15.27 -1.17 2.00
CA PRO A 256 -16.10 -1.79 3.03
C PRO A 256 -15.51 -3.08 3.62
N ALA A 257 -14.69 -3.77 2.83
CA ALA A 257 -14.09 -5.06 3.17
C ALA A 257 -12.80 -4.96 4.00
N LYS A 258 -12.15 -3.80 3.99
CA LYS A 258 -10.90 -3.58 4.73
C LYS A 258 -11.25 -3.16 6.17
N PRO A 259 -10.45 -3.55 7.18
CA PRO A 259 -10.66 -3.11 8.57
C PRO A 259 -10.73 -1.58 8.67
N THR A 260 -9.80 -0.90 7.98
CA THR A 260 -9.81 0.55 7.79
C THR A 260 -10.66 0.91 6.58
N LYS A 261 -11.96 1.14 6.82
CA LYS A 261 -12.93 1.38 5.73
C LYS A 261 -12.76 2.72 5.03
N TRP A 262 -12.40 3.78 5.75
CA TRP A 262 -12.27 5.14 5.22
C TRP A 262 -10.82 5.61 5.26
N GLY A 263 -10.27 6.01 4.13
CA GLY A 263 -8.89 6.48 4.09
C GLY A 263 -8.35 6.78 2.71
N ILE A 264 -7.03 6.89 2.65
CA ILE A 264 -6.27 7.07 1.41
C ILE A 264 -5.86 5.68 0.94
N LYS A 265 -6.28 5.32 -0.27
CA LYS A 265 -5.91 4.04 -0.87
C LYS A 265 -4.50 4.11 -1.44
N VAL A 266 -3.68 3.11 -1.15
CA VAL A 266 -2.30 3.00 -1.63
C VAL A 266 -2.12 1.63 -2.27
N TRP A 267 -1.82 1.61 -3.56
CA TRP A 267 -1.43 0.39 -4.26
C TRP A 267 -0.01 0.03 -3.84
N THR A 268 0.25 -1.22 -3.49
CA THR A 268 1.53 -1.64 -2.93
C THR A 268 2.00 -2.91 -3.62
N THR A 269 3.30 -3.00 -3.85
CA THR A 269 3.97 -4.24 -4.28
C THR A 269 4.95 -4.66 -3.22
N CYS A 270 4.84 -5.91 -2.79
CA CYS A 270 5.69 -6.48 -1.76
C CYS A 270 6.37 -7.76 -2.25
N ASP A 271 7.52 -8.06 -1.64
CA ASP A 271 8.09 -9.40 -1.68
C ASP A 271 7.11 -10.39 -1.01
N ALA A 272 6.66 -11.39 -1.75
CA ALA A 272 5.57 -12.27 -1.29
C ALA A 272 5.99 -13.19 -0.14
N ARG A 273 7.29 -13.36 0.11
CA ARG A 273 7.82 -14.20 1.19
C ARG A 273 8.07 -13.41 2.46
N LEU A 274 8.61 -12.19 2.32
CA LEU A 274 9.09 -11.39 3.44
C LEU A 274 8.11 -10.28 3.84
N GLY A 275 7.18 -9.92 2.96
CA GLY A 275 6.32 -8.75 3.14
C GLY A 275 7.05 -7.42 3.00
N TYR A 276 8.31 -7.41 2.54
CA TYR A 276 9.08 -6.19 2.29
C TYR A 276 8.39 -5.35 1.22
N CYS A 277 8.08 -4.09 1.52
CA CYS A 277 7.45 -3.18 0.57
C CYS A 277 8.47 -2.64 -0.43
N LEU A 278 8.22 -2.84 -1.72
CA LEU A 278 9.15 -2.49 -2.80
C LEU A 278 8.79 -1.20 -3.51
N GLY A 279 7.49 -1.00 -3.65
CA GLY A 279 6.95 0.12 -4.38
C GLY A 279 5.51 0.31 -3.99
N PHE A 280 5.08 1.56 -4.06
CA PHE A 280 3.71 1.94 -3.81
C PHE A 280 3.30 3.08 -4.73
N ASP A 281 2.00 3.24 -4.91
CA ASP A 281 1.39 4.33 -5.65
C ASP A 281 0.12 4.79 -4.93
N ILE A 282 0.12 6.06 -4.51
CA ILE A 282 -0.98 6.64 -3.73
C ILE A 282 -2.08 7.06 -4.69
N TYR A 283 -3.26 6.45 -4.56
CA TYR A 283 -4.35 6.69 -5.48
C TYR A 283 -5.02 8.06 -5.22
N THR A 284 -4.86 8.98 -6.16
CA THR A 284 -5.41 10.35 -6.10
C THR A 284 -6.71 10.54 -6.90
N GLY A 285 -7.36 9.44 -7.30
CA GLY A 285 -8.61 9.48 -8.07
C GLY A 285 -8.43 9.34 -9.59
N LYS A 286 -9.55 9.30 -10.30
CA LYS A 286 -9.58 8.99 -11.75
C LYS A 286 -9.00 10.09 -12.64
N ALA A 287 -9.07 11.36 -12.20
CA ALA A 287 -8.62 12.51 -13.00
C ALA A 287 -7.09 12.58 -13.14
N SER A 288 -6.34 11.93 -12.24
CA SER A 288 -4.87 11.92 -12.24
C SER A 288 -4.27 10.78 -13.07
N ARG A 289 -5.09 10.05 -13.84
CA ARG A 289 -4.62 8.87 -14.59
C ARG A 289 -3.83 9.28 -15.83
N LYS A 290 -2.69 8.62 -16.05
CA LYS A 290 -1.78 8.88 -17.17
C LYS A 290 -2.38 8.48 -18.51
N ASP A 291 -3.07 7.34 -18.60
CA ASP A 291 -3.71 6.86 -19.83
C ASP A 291 -5.15 6.37 -19.54
N PRO A 292 -6.15 7.24 -19.70
CA PRO A 292 -7.55 6.88 -19.48
C PRO A 292 -8.03 5.71 -20.34
N CYS A 293 -7.39 5.43 -21.49
CA CYS A 293 -7.76 4.36 -22.41
C CYS A 293 -7.32 2.97 -21.92
N ARG A 294 -6.37 2.88 -20.98
CA ARG A 294 -6.00 1.61 -20.34
C ARG A 294 -6.94 1.31 -19.18
N PRO A 295 -7.20 0.03 -18.82
CA PRO A 295 -7.86 -0.30 -17.56
C PRO A 295 -6.97 0.08 -16.36
N LEU A 296 -7.56 0.61 -15.28
CA LEU A 296 -6.81 1.04 -14.09
C LEU A 296 -5.94 -0.08 -13.50
N GLY A 297 -6.49 -1.29 -13.32
CA GLY A 297 -5.73 -2.43 -12.80
C GLY A 297 -4.51 -2.81 -13.66
N TYR A 298 -4.61 -2.61 -14.99
CA TYR A 298 -3.48 -2.83 -15.89
C TYR A 298 -2.39 -1.77 -15.69
N GLU A 299 -2.76 -0.49 -15.54
CA GLU A 299 -1.80 0.58 -15.31
C GLU A 299 -1.05 0.41 -13.99
N VAL A 300 -1.76 0.04 -12.92
CA VAL A 300 -1.19 -0.16 -11.59
C VAL A 300 -0.15 -1.28 -11.61
N VAL A 301 -0.53 -2.48 -12.09
CA VAL A 301 0.41 -3.62 -12.18
C VAL A 301 1.58 -3.30 -13.10
N ASN A 302 1.33 -2.63 -14.23
CA ASN A 302 2.41 -2.23 -15.12
C ASN A 302 3.38 -1.26 -14.46
N SER A 303 2.88 -0.24 -13.77
CA SER A 303 3.69 0.77 -13.09
C SER A 303 4.56 0.14 -12.01
N LEU A 304 3.94 -0.64 -11.11
CA LEU A 304 4.61 -1.19 -9.94
C LEU A 304 5.57 -2.35 -10.27
N CYS A 305 5.29 -3.13 -11.33
CA CYS A 305 6.14 -4.27 -11.71
C CYS A 305 7.19 -3.93 -12.77
N SER A 306 7.18 -2.74 -13.39
CA SER A 306 8.05 -2.41 -14.52
C SER A 306 9.55 -2.57 -14.24
N SER A 307 10.02 -2.27 -13.02
CA SER A 307 11.41 -2.48 -12.59
C SER A 307 11.81 -3.95 -12.44
N HIS A 308 10.83 -4.85 -12.48
CA HIS A 308 10.98 -6.29 -12.30
C HIS A 308 10.81 -7.08 -13.61
N TYR A 309 10.73 -6.39 -14.74
CA TYR A 309 10.66 -7.02 -16.05
C TYR A 309 11.97 -7.70 -16.46
N HIS A 310 11.85 -8.72 -17.31
CA HIS A 310 12.93 -9.49 -17.90
C HIS A 310 13.78 -10.33 -16.94
N LYS A 311 13.27 -10.56 -15.72
CA LYS A 311 14.00 -11.22 -14.63
C LYS A 311 13.44 -12.58 -14.23
N GLY A 312 12.30 -12.99 -14.78
CA GLY A 312 11.64 -14.24 -14.38
C GLY A 312 10.83 -14.14 -13.08
N HIS A 313 10.38 -12.94 -12.70
CA HIS A 313 9.55 -12.74 -11.51
C HIS A 313 8.15 -13.33 -11.68
N HIS A 314 7.57 -13.77 -10.56
CA HIS A 314 6.20 -14.28 -10.47
C HIS A 314 5.36 -13.28 -9.67
N VAL A 315 4.32 -12.72 -10.27
CA VAL A 315 3.48 -11.66 -9.70
C VAL A 315 2.11 -12.23 -9.34
N TYR A 316 1.75 -12.11 -8.08
CA TYR A 316 0.49 -12.55 -7.52
C TYR A 316 -0.45 -11.36 -7.36
N ILE A 317 -1.64 -11.43 -7.96
CA ILE A 317 -2.58 -10.30 -8.02
C ILE A 317 -4.03 -10.75 -7.84
N ASP A 318 -4.86 -9.89 -7.26
CA ASP A 318 -6.29 -10.16 -7.11
C ASP A 318 -7.08 -9.90 -8.43
N ARG A 319 -8.35 -10.32 -8.42
CA ARG A 319 -9.33 -10.24 -9.51
C ARG A 319 -9.54 -8.83 -10.06
N PHE A 320 -9.31 -7.79 -9.25
CA PHE A 320 -9.40 -6.40 -9.70
C PHE A 320 -8.35 -6.11 -10.78
N PHE A 321 -7.11 -6.59 -10.57
CA PHE A 321 -5.98 -6.35 -11.45
C PHE A 321 -5.92 -7.34 -12.63
N ASN A 322 -6.31 -8.59 -12.39
CA ASN A 322 -6.05 -9.66 -13.34
C ASN A 322 -6.93 -9.60 -14.61
N SER A 323 -6.30 -9.88 -15.75
CA SER A 323 -6.92 -9.94 -17.08
C SER A 323 -5.99 -10.65 -18.07
N VAL A 324 -6.55 -11.19 -19.15
CA VAL A 324 -5.74 -11.80 -20.23
C VAL A 324 -4.73 -10.78 -20.79
N LYS A 325 -5.13 -9.51 -20.93
CA LYS A 325 -4.25 -8.45 -21.44
C LYS A 325 -3.05 -8.16 -20.55
N ILE A 326 -3.20 -8.15 -19.22
CA ILE A 326 -2.04 -7.95 -18.31
C ILE A 326 -1.18 -9.22 -18.26
N ALA A 327 -1.78 -10.41 -18.30
CA ALA A 327 -1.04 -11.67 -18.34
C ALA A 327 -0.15 -11.77 -19.58
N ASP A 328 -0.69 -11.47 -20.76
CA ASP A 328 0.07 -11.39 -22.02
C ASP A 328 1.18 -10.33 -21.95
N HIS A 329 0.90 -9.18 -21.32
CA HIS A 329 1.89 -8.11 -21.22
C HIS A 329 3.06 -8.49 -20.31
N LEU A 330 2.79 -9.04 -19.14
CA LEU A 330 3.84 -9.50 -18.23
C LEU A 330 4.67 -10.61 -18.89
N GLN A 331 4.01 -11.56 -19.55
CA GLN A 331 4.70 -12.68 -20.21
C GLN A 331 5.63 -12.22 -21.33
N LYS A 332 5.23 -11.20 -22.12
CA LYS A 332 6.12 -10.57 -23.12
C LYS A 332 7.37 -9.92 -22.53
N ASN A 333 7.32 -9.61 -21.23
CA ASN A 333 8.43 -9.03 -20.48
C ASN A 333 9.06 -10.03 -19.50
N ASP A 334 9.04 -11.33 -19.83
CA ASP A 334 9.55 -12.45 -19.00
C ASP A 334 9.18 -12.34 -17.51
N THR A 335 7.94 -11.93 -17.26
CA THR A 335 7.34 -11.83 -15.93
C THR A 335 6.04 -12.61 -15.96
N TYR A 336 5.79 -13.43 -14.96
CA TYR A 336 4.67 -14.36 -14.99
C TYR A 336 3.65 -14.01 -13.93
N VAL A 337 2.37 -14.28 -14.17
CA VAL A 337 1.27 -13.88 -13.28
C VAL A 337 0.57 -15.10 -12.71
N CYS A 338 0.06 -14.98 -11.50
CA CYS A 338 -0.85 -15.93 -10.89
C CYS A 338 -1.90 -15.17 -10.07
N GLY A 339 -3.17 -15.27 -10.43
CA GLY A 339 -4.19 -14.49 -9.74
C GLY A 339 -5.59 -15.02 -9.93
N THR A 340 -6.49 -14.61 -9.04
CA THR A 340 -7.93 -14.71 -9.28
C THR A 340 -8.31 -13.80 -10.45
N ILE A 341 -9.41 -14.09 -11.13
CA ILE A 341 -9.92 -13.26 -12.23
C ILE A 341 -11.45 -13.23 -12.18
N MET A 342 -12.05 -12.10 -12.54
CA MET A 342 -13.51 -12.05 -12.68
C MET A 342 -13.95 -12.85 -13.92
N SER A 343 -14.98 -13.69 -13.78
CA SER A 343 -15.47 -14.57 -14.86
C SER A 343 -15.98 -13.82 -16.10
N ASN A 344 -16.40 -12.56 -15.93
CA ASN A 344 -16.86 -11.68 -16.99
C ASN A 344 -15.72 -10.94 -17.74
N ARG A 345 -14.44 -11.17 -17.40
CA ARG A 345 -13.31 -10.55 -18.10
C ARG A 345 -13.26 -11.02 -19.57
N LYS A 346 -12.98 -10.07 -20.46
CA LYS A 346 -12.79 -10.34 -21.89
C LYS A 346 -11.54 -11.21 -22.10
N GLY A 347 -11.60 -12.11 -23.08
CA GLY A 347 -10.50 -13.01 -23.45
C GLY A 347 -10.50 -14.37 -22.74
N LEU A 348 -11.31 -14.53 -21.68
CA LEU A 348 -11.48 -15.84 -21.03
C LEU A 348 -12.33 -16.79 -21.89
N PRO A 349 -11.95 -18.08 -21.97
CA PRO A 349 -12.70 -19.08 -22.73
C PRO A 349 -14.10 -19.30 -22.11
N GLN A 350 -15.04 -19.74 -22.93
CA GLN A 350 -16.41 -20.02 -22.49
C GLN A 350 -16.47 -21.28 -21.62
N GLY A 351 -15.62 -22.28 -21.88
CA GLY A 351 -15.57 -23.51 -21.09
C GLY A 351 -15.35 -23.27 -19.58
N VAL A 352 -14.47 -22.33 -19.21
CA VAL A 352 -14.20 -22.00 -17.79
C VAL A 352 -15.27 -21.13 -17.14
N LYS A 353 -16.20 -20.54 -17.91
CA LYS A 353 -17.32 -19.75 -17.37
C LYS A 353 -18.53 -20.61 -17.00
N ARG A 354 -18.49 -21.91 -17.32
CA ARG A 354 -19.55 -22.84 -16.97
C ARG A 354 -19.75 -22.90 -15.46
N LYS A 355 -21.02 -22.98 -15.04
CA LYS A 355 -21.37 -23.15 -13.63
C LYS A 355 -20.96 -24.54 -13.15
N LEU A 356 -19.98 -24.58 -12.25
CA LEU A 356 -19.60 -25.76 -11.49
C LEU A 356 -20.54 -25.92 -10.28
N ARG A 357 -20.79 -27.16 -9.85
CA ARG A 357 -21.83 -27.45 -8.84
C ARG A 357 -21.33 -28.36 -7.71
N THR A 358 -20.35 -29.21 -7.99
CA THR A 358 -19.84 -30.18 -7.04
C THR A 358 -18.49 -29.71 -6.54
N ARG A 359 -18.27 -29.81 -5.22
CA ARG A 359 -16.97 -29.50 -4.62
C ARG A 359 -15.90 -30.39 -5.24
N GLY A 360 -14.79 -29.79 -5.67
CA GLY A 360 -13.72 -30.46 -6.42
C GLY A 360 -13.89 -30.40 -7.94
N ASP A 361 -15.03 -29.93 -8.47
CA ASP A 361 -15.19 -29.69 -9.90
C ASP A 361 -14.09 -28.76 -10.40
N LEU A 362 -13.42 -29.18 -11.48
CA LEU A 362 -12.30 -28.47 -12.09
C LEU A 362 -12.47 -28.41 -13.60
N VAL A 363 -12.24 -27.23 -14.16
CA VAL A 363 -12.08 -27.00 -15.59
C VAL A 363 -10.81 -26.19 -15.80
N GLN A 364 -9.89 -26.69 -16.61
CA GLN A 364 -8.70 -25.96 -17.03
C GLN A 364 -8.61 -25.93 -18.54
N LEU A 365 -8.28 -24.76 -19.08
CA LEU A 365 -8.00 -24.56 -20.49
C LEU A 365 -6.71 -23.75 -20.62
N GLN A 366 -5.88 -24.07 -21.63
CA GLN A 366 -4.57 -23.47 -21.84
C GLN A 366 -4.47 -22.81 -23.21
N LYS A 367 -3.85 -21.62 -23.26
CA LYS A 367 -3.50 -20.89 -24.47
C LYS A 367 -2.03 -20.47 -24.37
N GLY A 368 -1.16 -21.17 -25.08
CA GLY A 368 0.30 -20.97 -24.92
C GLY A 368 0.70 -21.26 -23.47
N ASN A 369 1.30 -20.28 -22.79
CA ASN A 369 1.60 -20.40 -21.35
C ASN A 369 0.44 -20.00 -20.43
N LEU A 370 -0.63 -19.39 -20.96
CA LEU A 370 -1.74 -18.95 -20.12
C LEU A 370 -2.62 -20.14 -19.77
N ILE A 371 -2.97 -20.27 -18.50
CA ILE A 371 -3.93 -21.26 -18.00
C ILE A 371 -5.09 -20.53 -17.32
N ALA A 372 -6.27 -20.76 -17.84
CA ALA A 372 -7.53 -20.37 -17.23
C ALA A 372 -8.08 -21.56 -16.44
N THR A 373 -8.32 -21.37 -15.15
CA THR A 373 -8.81 -22.40 -14.24
C THR A 373 -10.14 -21.96 -13.63
N ALA A 374 -11.14 -22.83 -13.63
CA ALA A 374 -12.33 -22.70 -12.81
C ALA A 374 -12.37 -23.89 -11.84
N TYR A 375 -12.42 -23.60 -10.55
CA TYR A 375 -12.42 -24.62 -9.49
C TYR A 375 -13.55 -24.36 -8.51
N HIS A 376 -14.31 -25.39 -8.16
CA HIS A 376 -15.42 -25.28 -7.22
C HIS A 376 -15.01 -25.79 -5.85
N ASP A 377 -14.93 -24.89 -4.87
CA ASP A 377 -14.87 -25.25 -3.46
C ASP A 377 -16.24 -24.97 -2.81
N LYS A 378 -16.34 -24.02 -1.87
CA LYS A 378 -17.65 -23.49 -1.41
C LYS A 378 -18.34 -22.63 -2.47
N ARG A 379 -17.55 -21.95 -3.29
CA ARG A 379 -17.96 -21.15 -4.45
C ARG A 379 -16.98 -21.43 -5.59
N THR A 380 -17.42 -21.17 -6.83
CA THR A 380 -16.52 -21.25 -7.98
C THR A 380 -15.52 -20.10 -7.93
N VAL A 381 -14.23 -20.44 -7.93
CA VAL A 381 -13.13 -19.50 -8.07
C VAL A 381 -12.59 -19.62 -9.48
N HIS A 382 -12.39 -18.47 -10.13
CA HIS A 382 -11.74 -18.41 -11.43
C HIS A 382 -10.33 -17.85 -11.26
N LEU A 383 -9.34 -18.52 -11.81
CA LEU A 383 -7.94 -18.11 -11.79
C LEU A 383 -7.39 -18.01 -13.20
N LEU A 384 -6.45 -17.08 -13.39
CA LEU A 384 -5.65 -16.95 -14.60
C LEU A 384 -4.19 -16.90 -14.17
N SER A 385 -3.37 -17.73 -14.80
CA SER A 385 -1.94 -17.81 -14.54
C SER A 385 -1.13 -17.99 -15.81
N SER A 386 0.14 -17.60 -15.77
CA SER A 386 1.13 -17.85 -16.82
C SER A 386 2.39 -18.58 -16.32
N ASN A 387 2.40 -18.97 -15.04
CA ASN A 387 3.53 -19.59 -14.35
C ASN A 387 3.31 -21.04 -13.89
N GLN A 388 2.19 -21.66 -14.28
CA GLN A 388 1.82 -23.00 -13.84
C GLN A 388 1.51 -23.92 -15.03
N VAL A 389 1.55 -25.22 -14.76
CA VAL A 389 1.01 -26.26 -15.65
C VAL A 389 -0.38 -26.69 -15.20
N MET A 390 -1.16 -27.28 -16.10
CA MET A 390 -2.44 -27.88 -15.75
C MET A 390 -2.27 -29.02 -14.75
N GLY A 391 -3.34 -29.29 -14.00
CA GLY A 391 -3.42 -30.40 -13.06
C GLY A 391 -3.64 -29.97 -11.62
N THR A 392 -3.90 -30.98 -10.80
CA THR A 392 -4.03 -30.89 -9.36
C THR A 392 -2.77 -31.39 -8.66
N THR A 393 -2.66 -31.12 -7.37
CA THR A 393 -1.69 -31.78 -6.51
C THR A 393 -2.26 -33.11 -6.00
N GLU A 394 -1.38 -34.09 -5.81
CA GLU A 394 -1.77 -35.42 -5.29
C GLU A 394 -2.24 -35.35 -3.83
N GLU A 395 -1.62 -34.47 -3.03
CA GLU A 395 -1.89 -34.37 -1.59
C GLU A 395 -3.22 -33.68 -1.26
N GLU A 396 -3.58 -32.60 -1.97
CA GLU A 396 -4.78 -31.80 -1.65
C GLU A 396 -5.92 -31.93 -2.66
N GLY A 397 -5.69 -32.55 -3.82
CA GLY A 397 -6.67 -32.60 -4.92
C GLY A 397 -7.04 -31.22 -5.48
N LYS A 398 -6.30 -30.16 -5.12
CA LYS A 398 -6.54 -28.78 -5.55
C LYS A 398 -5.64 -28.39 -6.72
N PRO A 399 -6.07 -27.46 -7.59
CA PRO A 399 -5.23 -26.94 -8.67
C PRO A 399 -3.97 -26.26 -8.12
N ARG A 400 -2.82 -26.52 -8.74
CA ARG A 400 -1.53 -25.91 -8.33
C ARG A 400 -1.59 -24.38 -8.28
N VAL A 401 -2.25 -23.77 -9.27
CA VAL A 401 -2.48 -22.32 -9.34
C VAL A 401 -3.19 -21.75 -8.11
N LEU A 402 -4.13 -22.51 -7.53
CA LEU A 402 -4.86 -22.06 -6.34
C LEU A 402 -3.97 -22.10 -5.09
N LEU A 403 -3.13 -23.12 -4.96
CA LEU A 403 -2.20 -23.25 -3.83
C LEU A 403 -1.17 -22.13 -3.85
N ASP A 404 -0.57 -21.86 -5.01
CA ASP A 404 0.41 -20.79 -5.17
C ASP A 404 -0.23 -19.42 -4.93
N TYR A 405 -1.44 -19.19 -5.45
CA TYR A 405 -2.19 -17.96 -5.16
C TYR A 405 -2.39 -17.76 -3.65
N ASN A 406 -2.92 -18.76 -2.95
CA ASN A 406 -3.17 -18.67 -1.50
C ASN A 406 -1.88 -18.46 -0.70
N ARG A 407 -0.76 -19.02 -1.16
CA ARG A 407 0.53 -18.91 -0.48
C ARG A 407 1.11 -17.50 -0.56
N TYR A 408 1.00 -16.84 -1.71
CA TYR A 408 1.78 -15.64 -2.01
C TYR A 408 0.97 -14.34 -2.09
N MET A 409 -0.35 -14.39 -2.32
CA MET A 409 -1.16 -13.17 -2.48
C MET A 409 -1.22 -12.33 -1.20
N GLY A 410 -1.39 -12.96 -0.04
CA GLY A 410 -1.71 -12.26 1.22
C GLY A 410 -0.57 -11.48 1.88
N CYS A 411 0.56 -11.23 1.21
CA CYS A 411 1.69 -10.53 1.84
C CYS A 411 1.44 -9.03 2.04
N VAL A 412 0.68 -8.38 1.15
CA VAL A 412 0.35 -6.94 1.28
C VAL A 412 -0.58 -6.72 2.47
N ASP A 413 -1.57 -7.59 2.67
CA ASP A 413 -2.43 -7.57 3.87
C ASP A 413 -1.62 -7.81 5.15
N LYS A 414 -0.63 -8.71 5.13
CA LYS A 414 0.29 -8.90 6.26
C LYS A 414 1.12 -7.64 6.52
N PHE A 415 1.63 -7.00 5.48
CA PHE A 415 2.35 -5.74 5.61
C PHE A 415 1.46 -4.65 6.23
N ASP A 416 0.24 -4.47 5.74
CA ASP A 416 -0.74 -3.51 6.29
C ASP A 416 -1.08 -3.83 7.76
N GLN A 417 -1.23 -5.12 8.10
CA GLN A 417 -1.41 -5.58 9.47
C GLN A 417 -0.23 -5.19 10.37
N GLN A 418 1.01 -5.37 9.91
CA GLN A 418 2.20 -5.00 10.68
C GLN A 418 2.24 -3.49 10.97
N LEU A 419 1.85 -2.66 10.00
CA LEU A 419 1.75 -1.22 10.20
C LEU A 419 0.62 -0.83 11.18
N SER A 420 -0.44 -1.63 11.26
CA SER A 420 -1.58 -1.34 12.13
C SER A 420 -1.30 -1.49 13.63
N PHE A 421 -0.28 -2.27 14.02
CA PHE A 421 0.01 -2.51 15.44
C PHE A 421 0.56 -1.27 16.16
N TYR A 422 1.39 -0.48 15.47
CA TYR A 422 2.05 0.70 16.04
C TYR A 422 1.92 1.91 15.09
N PRO A 423 0.72 2.48 14.94
CA PRO A 423 0.50 3.58 14.00
C PRO A 423 1.24 4.84 14.47
N VAL A 424 2.15 5.35 13.63
CA VAL A 424 2.93 6.55 13.92
C VAL A 424 2.04 7.80 13.96
N GLY A 425 2.35 8.72 14.87
CA GLY A 425 1.68 10.00 15.02
C GLY A 425 0.37 9.93 15.83
N ARG A 426 -0.39 11.01 15.81
CA ARG A 426 -1.71 11.12 16.45
C ARG A 426 -2.78 11.56 15.46
N PRO A 427 -4.06 11.27 15.74
CA PRO A 427 -5.16 11.77 14.94
C PRO A 427 -5.13 13.30 14.81
N GLY A 428 -5.47 13.82 13.63
CA GLY A 428 -5.49 15.25 13.33
C GLY A 428 -6.24 15.56 12.04
N LYS A 429 -6.35 16.85 11.69
CA LYS A 429 -7.14 17.29 10.52
C LYS A 429 -6.38 17.21 9.19
N LYS A 430 -5.05 17.26 9.24
CA LYS A 430 -4.18 17.36 8.06
C LYS A 430 -3.89 16.00 7.42
N TRP A 431 -4.60 15.67 6.33
CA TRP A 431 -4.46 14.40 5.60
C TRP A 431 -3.02 14.03 5.24
N TRP A 432 -2.22 15.02 4.85
CA TRP A 432 -0.86 14.78 4.35
C TRP A 432 0.07 14.24 5.43
N ARG A 433 -0.20 14.54 6.72
CA ARG A 433 0.55 13.98 7.84
C ARG A 433 0.37 12.48 7.95
N TYR A 434 -0.83 11.98 7.69
CA TYR A 434 -1.11 10.54 7.72
C TYR A 434 -0.29 9.77 6.68
N ILE A 435 -0.01 10.38 5.52
CA ILE A 435 0.90 9.79 4.52
C ILE A 435 2.33 9.76 5.07
N VAL A 436 2.82 10.88 5.62
CA VAL A 436 4.17 10.93 6.22
C VAL A 436 4.33 9.88 7.33
N TRP A 437 3.35 9.77 8.23
CA TRP A 437 3.34 8.79 9.31
C TRP A 437 3.29 7.36 8.79
N HIS A 438 2.46 7.09 7.78
CA HIS A 438 2.43 5.78 7.12
C HIS A 438 3.78 5.43 6.50
N LEU A 439 4.44 6.37 5.83
CA LEU A 439 5.75 6.15 5.20
C LEU A 439 6.88 5.97 6.22
N ILE A 440 6.84 6.67 7.36
CA ILE A 440 7.77 6.42 8.47
C ILE A 440 7.54 5.01 9.04
N ASN A 441 6.29 4.61 9.23
CA ASN A 441 5.97 3.28 9.75
C ASN A 441 6.40 2.17 8.78
N ALA A 442 6.13 2.34 7.48
CA ALA A 442 6.61 1.46 6.42
C ALA A 442 8.14 1.38 6.40
N SER A 443 8.82 2.52 6.61
CA SER A 443 10.28 2.59 6.69
C SER A 443 10.82 1.80 7.89
N ILE A 444 10.15 1.86 9.05
CA ILE A 444 10.51 1.06 10.23
C ILE A 444 10.37 -0.44 9.92
N TYR A 445 9.26 -0.85 9.30
CA TYR A 445 9.05 -2.26 8.96
C TYR A 445 10.08 -2.78 7.94
N ASN A 446 10.32 -2.05 6.86
CA ASN A 446 11.32 -2.42 5.86
C ASN A 446 12.75 -2.45 6.46
N ALA A 447 13.08 -1.50 7.34
CA ALA A 447 14.35 -1.49 8.07
C ALA A 447 14.49 -2.74 8.95
N TYR A 448 13.43 -3.15 9.65
CA TYR A 448 13.39 -4.38 10.44
C TYR A 448 13.63 -5.63 9.59
N VAL A 449 12.99 -5.73 8.41
CA VAL A 449 13.22 -6.86 7.49
C VAL A 449 14.67 -6.92 7.04
N ILE A 450 15.28 -5.78 6.67
CA ILE A 450 16.69 -5.73 6.27
C ILE A 450 17.62 -6.10 7.44
N TRP A 451 17.35 -5.55 8.63
CA TRP A 451 18.14 -5.83 9.83
C TRP A 451 18.13 -7.32 10.20
N THR A 452 16.96 -7.97 10.16
CA THR A 452 16.82 -9.40 10.48
C THR A 452 17.45 -10.34 9.46
N LEU A 453 17.57 -9.91 8.20
CA LEU A 453 18.23 -10.67 7.14
C LEU A 453 19.72 -10.38 7.02
N SER A 454 20.20 -9.34 7.69
CA SER A 454 21.62 -9.02 7.73
C SER A 454 22.36 -10.04 8.60
N PRO A 455 23.63 -10.38 8.30
CA PRO A 455 24.39 -11.36 9.06
C PRO A 455 24.39 -11.04 10.57
N PRO A 456 24.23 -12.04 11.45
CA PRO A 456 24.14 -11.82 12.88
C PRO A 456 25.41 -11.17 13.42
N GLN A 457 25.19 -10.26 14.38
CA GLN A 457 26.23 -9.66 15.21
C GLN A 457 26.80 -10.76 16.11
N PHE A 458 28.00 -11.26 15.80
CA PHE A 458 28.74 -12.18 16.67
C PHE A 458 29.58 -11.42 17.69
#